data_AF-A0A8B9MRI0-F1
#
_entry.id   AF-A0A8B9MRI0-F1
#
_cell.length_a   1.000
_cell.length_b   1.000
_cell.length_c   1.000
_cell.angle_alpha   90.00
_cell.angle_beta   90.00
_cell.angle_gamma   90.00
#
_symmetry.space_group_name_H-M   'P 1'
#
loop_
_entity.id
_entity.type
_entity.pdbx_description
1 polymer ?
#
loop_
_entity_poly.entity_id
_entity_poly.type
_entity_poly.pdbx_seq_one_letter_code
_entity_poly.pdbx_strand_id
1 'polypeptide(L)'
;GFRRGMRWLAREQGCDLAEDAPWKRIQQNTFTRWCNEHLKCVQKRVGNLQTDLGDGLRLIALLEVLSQKKMGRKVQLLGNWWAA
;
A
#
# COMPACT_ATOMS: atom_id res chain seq x y z
N GLY A 1 13.48 16.89 9.13
CA GLY A 1 12.37 16.61 8.20
C GLY A 1 12.55 15.23 7.59
N PHE A 2 11.56 14.35 7.75
CA PHE A 2 11.59 12.91 7.44
C PHE A 2 12.31 12.52 6.13
N ARG A 3 12.11 13.28 5.05
CA ARG A 3 12.77 13.06 3.74
C ARG A 3 14.29 13.35 3.73
N ARG A 4 14.77 14.29 4.55
CA ARG A 4 16.20 14.58 4.71
C ARG A 4 16.91 13.46 5.50
N GLY A 5 16.28 12.93 6.55
CA GLY A 5 16.84 11.84 7.36
C GLY A 5 17.01 10.52 6.61
N MET A 6 16.05 10.15 5.76
CA MET A 6 16.16 8.93 4.93
C MET A 6 17.31 8.99 3.90
N ARG A 7 17.62 10.18 3.38
CA ARG A 7 18.73 10.36 2.42
C ARG A 7 20.10 10.17 3.08
N TRP A 8 20.23 10.50 4.36
CA TRP A 8 21.44 10.23 5.15
C TRP A 8 21.60 8.73 5.42
N LEU A 9 20.54 8.07 5.89
CA LEU A 9 20.54 6.64 6.19
C LEU A 9 20.85 5.76 4.96
N ALA A 10 20.38 6.17 3.78
CA ALA A 10 20.62 5.45 2.52
C ALA A 10 22.03 5.67 1.94
N ARG A 11 22.76 6.70 2.40
CA ARG A 11 24.13 7.01 1.93
C ARG A 11 25.20 6.23 2.72
N GLU A 12 24.90 5.78 3.93
CA GLU A 12 25.83 5.03 4.79
C GLU A 12 25.81 3.51 4.58
N GLN A 13 24.77 2.95 3.97
CA GLN A 13 24.66 1.52 3.71
C GLN A 13 24.80 1.26 2.21
N GLY A 14 25.99 0.81 1.81
CA GLY A 14 26.34 0.51 0.43
C GLY A 14 25.29 -0.37 -0.27
N CYS A 15 25.10 -0.06 -1.54
CA CYS A 15 24.18 -0.67 -2.48
C CYS A 15 24.46 -2.19 -2.63
N ASP A 16 23.94 -3.04 -1.73
CA ASP A 16 23.77 -4.48 -2.00
C ASP A 16 22.78 -5.23 -1.06
N LEU A 17 22.16 -4.56 -0.09
CA LEU A 17 21.07 -5.14 0.73
C LEU A 17 19.76 -4.38 0.54
N ALA A 18 19.47 -3.99 -0.71
CA ALA A 18 18.29 -3.22 -1.02
C ALA A 18 17.02 -3.92 -0.51
N GLU A 19 16.89 -5.26 -0.57
CA GLU A 19 15.70 -5.98 -0.11
C GLU A 19 15.46 -5.92 1.41
N ASP A 20 16.52 -5.98 2.23
CA ASP A 20 16.40 -6.04 3.70
C ASP A 20 16.73 -4.73 4.42
N ALA A 21 16.85 -3.63 3.68
CA ALA A 21 17.19 -2.35 4.27
C ALA A 21 16.14 -1.96 5.36
N PRO A 22 16.56 -1.61 6.59
CA PRO A 22 15.64 -1.38 7.72
C PRO A 22 14.53 -0.36 7.43
N TRP A 23 14.82 0.62 6.56
CA TRP A 23 13.85 1.64 6.16
C TRP A 23 12.69 1.06 5.35
N LYS A 24 12.88 -0.02 4.58
CA LYS A 24 11.78 -0.70 3.87
C LYS A 24 10.78 -1.30 4.83
N ARG A 25 11.25 -1.95 5.90
CA ARG A 25 10.38 -2.50 6.95
C ARG A 25 9.61 -1.39 7.68
N ILE A 26 10.26 -0.26 7.97
CA ILE A 26 9.60 0.90 8.57
C ILE A 26 8.53 1.46 7.63
N GLN A 27 8.85 1.57 6.34
CA GLN A 27 7.91 2.02 5.31
C GLN A 27 6.71 1.08 5.20
N GLN A 28 6.95 -0.23 5.10
CA GLN A 28 5.92 -1.27 5.05
C GLN A 28 4.98 -1.16 6.26
N ASN A 29 5.52 -1.13 7.48
CA ASN A 29 4.71 -1.04 8.69
C ASN A 29 3.88 0.24 8.75
N THR A 30 4.47 1.36 8.34
CA THR A 30 3.79 2.66 8.32
C THR A 30 2.62 2.63 7.32
N PHE A 31 2.86 2.18 6.09
CA PHE A 31 1.82 2.12 5.07
C PHE A 31 0.75 1.07 5.39
N THR A 32 1.11 -0.07 5.96
CA THR A 32 0.14 -1.11 6.37
C THR A 32 -0.79 -0.57 7.45
N ARG A 33 -0.27 0.15 8.45
CA ARG A 33 -1.11 0.78 9.49
C ARG A 33 -2.02 1.85 8.91
N TRP A 34 -1.48 2.71 8.05
CA TRP A 34 -2.24 3.76 7.40
C TRP A 34 -3.37 3.18 6.52
N CYS A 35 -3.10 2.16 5.71
CA CYS A 35 -4.14 1.49 4.92
C CYS A 35 -5.23 0.88 5.80
N ASN A 36 -4.84 0.22 6.90
CA ASN A 36 -5.81 -0.40 7.82
C ASN A 36 -6.67 0.62 8.57
N GLU A 37 -6.16 1.82 8.85
CA GLU A 37 -6.93 2.91 9.45
C GLU A 37 -8.07 3.35 8.53
N HIS A 38 -7.79 3.52 7.23
CA HIS A 38 -8.79 3.90 6.23
C HIS A 38 -9.73 2.76 5.86
N LEU A 39 -9.23 1.52 5.78
CA LEU A 39 -10.03 0.36 5.38
C LEU A 39 -10.92 -0.19 6.51
N LYS A 40 -10.69 0.22 7.77
CA LYS A 40 -11.51 -0.18 8.93
C LYS A 40 -12.99 0.17 8.72
N CYS A 41 -13.27 1.33 8.13
CA CYS A 41 -14.64 1.81 7.88
C CYS A 41 -15.42 0.96 6.87
N VAL A 42 -14.72 0.20 6.02
CA VAL A 42 -15.30 -0.69 5.00
C VAL A 42 -15.07 -2.17 5.32
N GLN A 43 -14.71 -2.49 6.58
CA GLN A 43 -14.44 -3.85 7.07
C GLN A 43 -13.41 -4.62 6.24
N LYS A 44 -12.42 -3.93 5.68
CA LYS A 44 -11.30 -4.55 4.95
C LYS A 44 -10.00 -4.38 5.75
N ARG A 45 -9.07 -5.31 5.56
CA ARG A 45 -7.74 -5.30 6.18
C ARG A 45 -6.68 -5.71 5.18
N VAL A 46 -5.50 -5.14 5.34
CA VAL A 46 -4.26 -5.48 4.64
C VAL A 46 -3.26 -6.03 5.66
N GLY A 47 -2.80 -7.26 5.44
CA GLY A 47 -1.69 -7.89 6.16
C GLY A 47 -0.38 -7.74 5.41
N ASN A 48 -0.40 -7.97 4.10
CA ASN A 48 0.76 -7.77 3.22
C ASN A 48 0.40 -6.84 2.06
N LEU A 49 0.99 -5.63 2.05
CA LEU A 49 0.75 -4.62 1.01
C LEU A 49 0.99 -5.14 -0.41
N GLN A 50 1.98 -6.03 -0.61
CA GLN A 50 2.37 -6.50 -1.94
C GLN A 50 1.33 -7.45 -2.54
N THR A 51 0.77 -8.34 -1.73
CA THR A 51 -0.21 -9.34 -2.19
C THR A 51 -1.63 -8.80 -2.12
N ASP A 52 -1.98 -8.12 -1.03
CA ASP A 52 -3.37 -7.78 -0.72
C ASP A 52 -3.90 -6.62 -1.55
N LEU A 53 -3.00 -5.80 -2.11
CA LEU A 53 -3.33 -4.76 -3.08
C LEU A 53 -3.19 -5.23 -4.53
N GLY A 54 -2.66 -6.43 -4.77
CA GLY A 54 -2.36 -6.94 -6.11
C GLY A 54 -3.59 -7.23 -6.97
N ASP A 55 -4.70 -7.61 -6.35
CA ASP A 55 -6.01 -7.82 -7.01
C ASP A 55 -6.73 -6.50 -7.35
N GLY A 56 -6.23 -5.37 -6.84
CA GLY A 56 -6.82 -4.05 -7.01
C GLY A 56 -8.09 -3.78 -6.19
N LEU A 57 -8.74 -4.78 -5.61
CA LEU A 57 -10.03 -4.61 -4.91
C LEU A 57 -9.89 -3.79 -3.63
N ARG A 58 -8.85 -4.06 -2.83
CA ARG A 58 -8.55 -3.27 -1.63
C ARG A 58 -8.02 -1.89 -1.97
N LEU A 59 -7.31 -1.76 -3.09
CA LEU A 59 -6.83 -0.47 -3.58
C LEU A 59 -7.98 0.43 -4.01
N ILE A 60 -8.97 -0.10 -4.73
CA ILE A 60 -10.18 0.63 -5.10
C ILE A 60 -10.93 1.10 -3.85
N ALA A 61 -11.16 0.20 -2.88
CA ALA A 61 -11.83 0.55 -1.64
C ALA A 61 -11.09 1.65 -0.85
N LEU A 62 -9.75 1.58 -0.82
CA LEU A 62 -8.90 2.60 -0.21
C LEU A 62 -9.06 3.96 -0.92
N LEU A 63 -9.06 3.97 -2.26
CA LEU A 63 -9.25 5.18 -3.06
C LEU A 63 -10.65 5.78 -2.89
N GLU A 64 -11.69 4.96 -2.76
CA GLU A 64 -13.06 5.42 -2.49
C GLU A 64 -13.14 6.14 -1.13
N VAL A 65 -12.54 5.55 -0.08
CA VAL A 65 -12.47 6.15 1.25
C VAL A 65 -11.67 7.46 1.23
N LEU A 66 -10.53 7.50 0.55
CA LEU A 66 -9.69 8.70 0.49
C LEU A 66 -10.32 9.83 -0.31
N SER A 67 -10.98 9.50 -1.43
CA SER A 67 -11.59 10.50 -2.32
C SER A 67 -13.00 10.91 -1.90
N GLN A 68 -13.61 10.21 -0.93
CA GLN A 68 -15.01 10.37 -0.52
C GLN A 68 -15.98 10.25 -1.73
N LYS A 69 -15.59 9.50 -2.76
CA LYS A 69 -16.35 9.27 -3.98
C LYS A 69 -16.48 7.78 -4.23
N LYS A 70 -17.69 7.34 -4.61
CA LYS A 70 -17.90 5.96 -5.06
C LYS A 70 -17.31 5.77 -6.46
N MET A 71 -16.46 4.78 -6.62
CA MET A 71 -15.88 4.39 -7.89
C MET A 71 -16.81 3.35 -8.52
N GLY A 72 -17.45 3.70 -9.65
CA GLY A 72 -18.52 2.89 -10.24
C GLY A 72 -18.13 1.46 -10.63
N ARG A 73 -19.13 0.56 -10.70
CA ARG A 73 -19.01 -0.90 -10.95
C ARG A 73 -18.12 -1.34 -12.12
N LYS A 74 -17.85 -0.46 -13.08
CA LYS A 74 -17.03 -0.77 -14.26
C LYS A 74 -15.59 -1.16 -13.89
N VAL A 75 -15.04 -0.59 -12.81
CA VAL A 75 -13.69 -0.93 -12.30
C VAL A 75 -13.69 -2.26 -11.54
N GLN A 76 -14.78 -2.57 -10.80
CA GLN A 76 -14.92 -3.81 -10.04
C GLN A 76 -15.07 -5.05 -10.94
N LEU A 77 -15.70 -4.90 -12.12
CA LEU A 77 -15.89 -6.02 -13.04
C LEU A 77 -14.60 -6.37 -13.79
N LEU A 78 -13.79 -5.39 -14.21
CA LEU A 78 -12.54 -5.63 -14.96
C LEU A 78 -11.49 -6.46 -14.20
N GLY A 79 -11.53 -6.47 -12.86
CA GLY A 79 -10.66 -7.31 -12.03
C GLY A 79 -10.91 -8.82 -12.18
N ASN A 80 -12.07 -9.24 -12.69
CA ASN A 80 -12.45 -10.65 -12.79
C ASN A 80 -12.36 -11.22 -14.22
N TRP A 81 -12.12 -10.40 -15.25
CA TRP A 81 -12.15 -10.85 -16.65
C TRP A 81 -10.81 -11.37 -17.19
N TRP A 82 -9.68 -11.07 -16.54
CA TRP A 82 -8.35 -11.57 -16.97
C TRP A 82 -7.95 -12.87 -16.27
N ALA A 83 -8.74 -13.31 -15.28
CA ALA A 83 -8.56 -14.55 -14.55
C ALA A 83 -9.45 -15.71 -15.08
N ALA A 84 -10.08 -15.51 -16.24
CA ALA A 84 -10.90 -16.50 -16.94
C ALA A 84 -10.34 -16.77 -18.34
#